data_AF-Q4Q531-F1
#
_entry.id   AF-Q4Q531-F1
#
_cell.length_a   1.000
_cell.length_b   1.000
_cell.length_c   1.000
_cell.angle_alpha   90.00
_cell.angle_beta   90.00
_cell.angle_gamma   90.00
#
_symmetry.space_group_name_H-M   'P 1'
#
loop_
_entity.id
_entity.type
_entity.pdbx_description
1 polymer ?
#
loop_
_entity_poly.entity_id
_entity_poly.type
_entity_poly.pdbx_seq_one_letter_code
_entity_poly.pdbx_strand_id
1 'polypeptide(L)'
;MVSCRWQSTGDGYGYMTDDSSGLQSELSHALEGEGNLSVDAMLSQSLVKADLQTPSARILLKKIERPPGRFDLLTNSLVYSWQTTAAQARKVTGPMREWASELKYRTGVHLEVEPTNPTRLGVPEEEGGYAAADDVELTVYLFGSERGIFNCRQLMETALDQNPAYVRLAVFRRRPGKGVSTSTAAVPRPQEDVEWLLLRRINRDLRPPDIPPISLKTPGKWTLLYEQYKEAAIRTLWEETGITVEAGNVYPTAVLCQDNPIYYWRVPVHYFLAEVPYDVQVLGPQVGLNTYMHHWDSSLLRQSPDPIDRAWAQLADPETGCAWMKQPMIDELQRPLRGENYMATRYTPPPYSQLNHALGLAVPAEAAGEASAADSALSAATTAEGGEAQDDVKEDDAAAPSADADASSSNDKPSS
;
A
#
# COMPACT_ATOMS: atom_id res chain seq x y z
N MET A 1 13.20 11.33 71.24
CA MET A 1 13.52 12.66 71.80
C MET A 1 14.88 13.07 71.28
N VAL A 2 14.97 14.22 70.61
CA VAL A 2 15.97 15.30 70.77
C VAL A 2 15.70 16.29 69.63
N SER A 3 15.51 17.54 70.04
CA SER A 3 15.30 18.74 69.24
C SER A 3 16.64 19.31 68.78
N CYS A 4 16.66 20.01 67.62
CA CYS A 4 17.42 21.27 67.47
C CYS A 4 17.01 22.00 66.20
N ARG A 5 16.89 23.33 66.33
CA ARG A 5 16.30 24.33 65.44
C ARG A 5 17.28 25.48 65.28
N TRP A 6 17.62 25.92 64.08
CA TRP A 6 18.17 27.24 63.70
C TRP A 6 18.07 27.34 62.16
N GLN A 7 17.83 28.45 61.46
CA GLN A 7 17.21 29.75 61.69
C GLN A 7 17.06 30.37 60.27
N SER A 8 16.05 31.21 60.07
CA SER A 8 15.80 32.00 58.85
C SER A 8 16.67 33.26 58.83
N THR A 9 17.10 33.72 57.64
CA THR A 9 16.95 35.11 57.13
C THR A 9 17.67 35.28 55.78
N GLY A 10 17.02 35.97 54.83
CA GLY A 10 17.74 36.66 53.74
C GLY A 10 16.98 36.74 52.41
N ASP A 11 16.14 37.78 52.25
CA ASP A 11 15.59 38.24 50.97
C ASP A 11 16.71 38.69 50.00
N GLY A 12 16.51 38.42 48.70
CA GLY A 12 17.36 38.92 47.62
C GLY A 12 16.68 38.80 46.27
N TYR A 13 15.93 39.84 45.89
CA TYR A 13 15.39 40.04 44.54
C TYR A 13 16.52 40.11 43.51
N GLY A 14 16.40 39.35 42.42
CA GLY A 14 17.34 39.37 41.30
C GLY A 14 16.70 38.91 40.01
N TYR A 15 16.03 39.85 39.34
CA TYR A 15 15.82 39.96 37.88
C TYR A 15 15.49 38.67 37.09
N MET A 16 14.20 38.46 36.83
CA MET A 16 13.74 37.73 35.64
C MET A 16 14.00 38.62 34.42
N THR A 17 15.04 38.31 33.66
CA THR A 17 15.20 38.88 32.31
C THR A 17 14.31 38.11 31.35
N ASP A 18 13.37 38.84 30.75
CA ASP A 18 12.53 38.47 29.62
C ASP A 18 13.36 37.88 28.47
N ASP A 19 13.14 36.61 28.15
CA ASP A 19 13.65 35.94 26.95
C ASP A 19 12.83 36.28 25.68
N SER A 20 12.08 37.39 25.69
CA SER A 20 11.23 37.82 24.58
C SER A 20 12.01 38.53 23.46
N SER A 21 13.25 38.95 23.70
CA SER A 21 14.08 39.66 22.71
C SER A 21 14.81 38.72 21.74
N GLY A 22 15.08 37.47 22.13
CA GLY A 22 15.70 36.47 21.25
C GLY A 22 14.76 36.03 20.12
N LEU A 23 13.51 35.72 20.48
CA LEU A 23 12.49 35.26 19.53
C LEU A 23 11.99 36.37 18.58
N GLN A 24 12.01 37.64 19.03
CA GLN A 24 11.69 38.77 18.14
C GLN A 24 12.82 39.09 17.16
N SER A 25 14.09 38.91 17.57
CA SER A 25 15.24 39.16 16.70
C SER A 25 15.36 38.12 15.57
N GLU A 26 14.98 36.87 15.81
CA GLU A 26 14.95 35.82 14.79
C GLU A 26 13.78 36.00 13.80
N LEU A 27 12.63 36.50 14.27
CA LEU A 27 11.51 36.87 13.41
C LEU A 27 11.82 38.08 12.51
N SER A 28 12.53 39.09 13.01
CA SER A 28 12.95 40.24 12.18
C SER A 28 14.01 39.85 11.14
N HIS A 29 14.92 38.93 11.47
CA HIS A 29 15.94 38.48 10.52
C HIS A 29 15.38 37.55 9.42
N ALA A 30 14.27 36.84 9.68
CA ALA A 30 13.54 36.07 8.68
C ALA A 30 12.70 36.96 7.73
N LEU A 31 12.24 38.13 8.20
CA LEU A 31 11.44 39.07 7.41
C LEU A 31 12.26 40.03 6.54
N GLU A 32 13.53 40.29 6.88
CA GLU A 32 14.42 41.13 6.06
C GLU A 32 15.15 40.35 4.95
N GLY A 33 15.09 39.01 4.98
CA GLY A 33 15.64 38.13 3.95
C GLY A 33 14.72 37.89 2.74
N GLU A 34 13.45 38.30 2.81
CA GLU A 34 12.45 38.15 1.73
C GLU A 34 12.29 39.44 0.89
N GLY A 35 13.37 40.20 0.71
CA GLY A 35 13.41 41.34 -0.18
C GLY A 35 13.67 40.93 -1.64
N ASN A 36 12.64 41.03 -2.49
CA ASN A 36 12.63 40.96 -3.96
C ASN A 36 12.33 39.61 -4.65
N LEU A 37 11.26 38.94 -4.25
CA LEU A 37 10.42 38.23 -5.23
C LEU A 37 9.02 38.81 -5.17
N SER A 38 8.72 39.70 -6.12
CA SER A 38 7.41 40.33 -6.28
C SER A 38 6.31 39.26 -6.33
N VAL A 39 5.56 39.13 -5.24
CA VAL A 39 4.32 38.33 -5.16
C VAL A 39 3.30 38.83 -6.19
N ASP A 40 3.41 40.09 -6.59
CA ASP A 40 2.60 40.72 -7.63
C ASP A 40 2.93 40.14 -9.03
N ALA A 41 4.16 39.71 -9.29
CA ALA A 41 4.52 39.05 -10.56
C ALA A 41 4.02 37.60 -10.66
N MET A 42 3.81 36.91 -9.52
CA MET A 42 3.20 35.58 -9.47
C MET A 42 1.66 35.62 -9.53
N LEU A 43 1.03 36.69 -9.03
CA LEU A 43 -0.41 36.92 -9.17
C LEU A 43 -0.81 37.54 -10.51
N SER A 44 0.16 38.10 -11.25
CA SER A 44 -0.01 38.71 -12.58
C SER A 44 0.40 37.80 -13.73
N GLN A 45 0.52 36.48 -13.54
CA GLN A 45 0.37 35.60 -14.69
C GLN A 45 -1.08 35.71 -15.15
N SER A 46 -1.28 36.54 -16.17
CA SER A 46 -2.47 36.52 -17.04
C SER A 46 -2.91 35.08 -17.18
N LEU A 47 -4.07 34.77 -16.61
CA LEU A 47 -4.78 33.50 -16.74
C LEU A 47 -4.78 33.13 -18.23
N VAL A 48 -3.77 32.38 -18.65
CA VAL A 48 -3.86 31.52 -19.82
C VAL A 48 -5.11 30.71 -19.49
N LYS A 49 -6.18 30.91 -20.28
CA LYS A 49 -7.38 30.07 -20.21
C LYS A 49 -6.89 28.66 -19.94
N ALA A 50 -7.15 28.15 -18.74
CA ALA A 50 -6.71 26.85 -18.33
C ALA A 50 -7.40 25.87 -19.27
N ASP A 51 -6.74 25.56 -20.37
CA ASP A 51 -7.35 24.78 -21.43
C ASP A 51 -7.39 23.35 -20.92
N LEU A 52 -8.49 23.01 -20.26
CA LEU A 52 -8.77 21.67 -19.77
C LEU A 52 -8.88 20.66 -20.92
N GLN A 53 -8.82 21.13 -22.17
CA GLN A 53 -8.72 20.35 -23.40
C GLN A 53 -7.36 20.48 -24.09
N THR A 54 -6.27 20.60 -23.31
CA THR A 54 -4.92 20.55 -23.88
C THR A 54 -4.74 19.24 -24.68
N PRO A 55 -4.50 19.29 -26.00
CA PRO A 55 -4.43 18.09 -26.84
C PRO A 55 -3.29 17.13 -26.48
N SER A 56 -2.27 17.62 -25.76
CA SER A 56 -1.10 16.86 -25.32
C SER A 56 -1.28 16.13 -23.98
N ALA A 57 -2.46 16.21 -23.37
CA ALA A 57 -2.68 15.70 -22.02
C ALA A 57 -3.09 14.23 -21.99
N ARG A 58 -2.48 13.47 -21.07
CA ARG A 58 -2.78 12.04 -20.87
C ARG A 58 -4.20 11.81 -20.34
N ILE A 59 -4.71 12.75 -19.54
CA ILE A 59 -6.09 12.70 -19.03
C ILE A 59 -6.94 13.72 -19.80
N LEU A 60 -7.79 13.22 -20.69
CA LEU A 60 -8.74 14.02 -21.45
C LEU A 60 -10.06 14.15 -20.69
N LEU A 61 -10.32 15.34 -20.14
CA LEU A 61 -11.56 15.65 -19.42
C LEU A 61 -12.62 16.22 -20.37
N LYS A 62 -13.80 15.59 -20.38
CA LYS A 62 -14.98 16.10 -21.09
C LYS A 62 -15.88 16.83 -20.10
N LYS A 63 -16.14 18.12 -20.37
CA LYS A 63 -17.07 18.91 -19.54
C LYS A 63 -18.49 18.39 -19.72
N ILE A 64 -19.20 18.23 -18.61
CA ILE A 64 -20.61 17.84 -18.58
C ILE A 64 -21.44 19.08 -18.23
N GLU A 65 -22.38 19.45 -19.09
CA GLU A 65 -23.22 20.64 -18.86
C GLU A 65 -24.21 20.45 -17.71
N ARG A 66 -24.72 19.22 -17.52
CA ARG A 66 -25.65 18.87 -16.44
C ARG A 66 -25.27 17.51 -15.85
N PRO A 67 -25.02 17.40 -14.53
CA PRO A 67 -24.72 16.12 -13.91
C PRO A 67 -25.83 15.10 -14.21
N PRO A 68 -25.50 13.81 -14.36
CA PRO A 68 -26.50 12.75 -14.34
C PRO A 68 -27.37 12.84 -13.07
N GLY A 69 -28.68 12.64 -13.19
CA GLY A 69 -29.63 12.83 -12.07
C GLY A 69 -29.38 11.95 -10.84
N ARG A 70 -28.54 10.92 -10.94
CA ARG A 70 -28.08 10.11 -9.80
C ARG A 70 -27.05 10.82 -8.90
N PHE A 71 -26.48 11.94 -9.35
CA PHE A 71 -25.51 12.76 -8.61
C PHE A 71 -26.08 14.11 -8.14
N ASP A 72 -27.40 14.23 -8.06
CA ASP A 72 -28.13 15.49 -7.80
C ASP A 72 -27.80 16.16 -6.45
N LEU A 73 -27.17 15.44 -5.52
CA LEU A 73 -26.70 15.98 -4.24
C LEU A 73 -25.40 16.81 -4.35
N LEU A 74 -24.71 16.79 -5.50
CA LEU A 74 -23.44 17.50 -5.75
C LEU A 74 -23.62 18.76 -6.62
N THR A 75 -24.86 19.26 -6.73
CA THR A 75 -25.42 20.16 -7.75
C THR A 75 -24.84 21.56 -7.87
N ASN A 76 -24.00 22.02 -6.95
CA ASN A 76 -23.41 23.37 -6.99
C ASN A 76 -21.99 23.42 -7.59
N SER A 77 -21.55 22.35 -8.27
CA SER A 77 -20.19 22.21 -8.78
C SER A 77 -20.14 21.97 -10.28
N LEU A 78 -19.03 22.37 -10.93
CA LEU A 78 -18.77 21.98 -12.31
C LEU A 78 -18.46 20.49 -12.36
N VAL A 79 -18.87 19.86 -13.45
CA VAL A 79 -18.74 18.42 -13.63
C VAL A 79 -17.93 18.12 -14.88
N TYR A 80 -16.92 17.28 -14.74
CA TYR A 80 -16.14 16.74 -15.83
C TYR A 80 -16.11 15.22 -15.74
N SER A 81 -16.05 14.55 -16.89
CA SER A 81 -15.87 13.10 -16.97
C SER A 81 -14.59 12.74 -17.69
N TRP A 82 -13.96 11.68 -17.21
CA TRP A 82 -12.84 11.02 -17.83
C TRP A 82 -13.22 9.56 -18.10
N GLN A 83 -13.20 9.16 -19.37
CA GLN A 83 -13.41 7.78 -19.79
C GLN A 83 -12.05 7.10 -19.85
N THR A 84 -11.91 5.99 -19.13
CA THR A 84 -10.63 5.28 -18.98
C THR A 84 -10.87 3.82 -18.62
N THR A 85 -9.82 3.09 -18.27
CA THR A 85 -9.86 1.73 -17.75
C THR A 85 -9.56 1.68 -16.26
N ALA A 86 -9.88 0.57 -15.63
CA ALA A 86 -9.61 0.33 -14.22
C ALA A 86 -8.11 0.37 -13.88
N ALA A 87 -7.23 0.00 -14.80
CA ALA A 87 -5.78 0.11 -14.65
C ALA A 87 -5.33 1.54 -14.29
N GLN A 88 -5.97 2.55 -14.87
CA GLN A 88 -5.65 3.96 -14.63
C GLN A 88 -6.52 4.56 -13.52
N ALA A 89 -7.82 4.28 -13.53
CA ALA A 89 -8.75 4.85 -12.56
C ALA A 89 -8.45 4.41 -11.12
N ARG A 90 -8.01 3.16 -10.89
CA ARG A 90 -7.61 2.72 -9.54
C ARG A 90 -6.41 3.50 -9.01
N LYS A 91 -5.57 4.04 -9.90
CA LYS A 91 -4.43 4.89 -9.55
C LYS A 91 -4.80 6.30 -9.10
N VAL A 92 -6.05 6.72 -9.26
CA VAL A 92 -6.52 8.03 -8.77
C VAL A 92 -7.56 7.89 -7.66
N THR A 93 -8.17 6.72 -7.51
CA THR A 93 -9.06 6.43 -6.38
C THR A 93 -8.32 5.85 -5.18
N GLY A 94 -7.39 4.93 -5.42
CA GLY A 94 -6.75 4.14 -4.38
C GLY A 94 -7.63 3.02 -3.81
N PRO A 95 -7.04 2.12 -2.99
CA PRO A 95 -7.62 0.87 -2.50
C PRO A 95 -9.05 0.92 -1.89
N MET A 96 -9.41 1.97 -1.16
CA MET A 96 -10.71 2.27 -0.55
C MET A 96 -11.02 3.77 -0.63
N ARG A 97 -10.73 4.40 -1.78
CA ARG A 97 -10.91 5.84 -2.02
C ARG A 97 -9.98 6.75 -1.20
N GLU A 98 -8.87 6.24 -0.66
CA GLU A 98 -7.94 7.07 0.13
C GLU A 98 -7.21 8.09 -0.73
N TRP A 99 -6.79 7.74 -1.95
CA TRP A 99 -6.20 8.70 -2.87
C TRP A 99 -7.24 9.67 -3.42
N ALA A 100 -8.48 9.22 -3.67
CA ALA A 100 -9.58 10.14 -3.97
C ALA A 100 -9.83 11.14 -2.82
N SER A 101 -9.73 10.67 -1.57
CA SER A 101 -9.85 11.54 -0.38
C SER A 101 -8.67 12.49 -0.24
N GLU A 102 -7.47 12.06 -0.60
CA GLU A 102 -6.27 12.90 -0.63
C GLU A 102 -6.34 13.97 -1.73
N LEU A 103 -6.78 13.61 -2.93
CA LEU A 103 -7.05 14.56 -4.02
C LEU A 103 -8.10 15.59 -3.59
N LYS A 104 -9.16 15.15 -2.90
CA LYS A 104 -10.17 16.04 -2.31
C LYS A 104 -9.58 16.96 -1.26
N TYR A 105 -8.72 16.45 -0.38
CA TYR A 105 -8.02 17.28 0.61
C TYR A 105 -7.14 18.35 -0.04
N ARG A 106 -6.39 18.00 -1.10
CA ARG A 106 -5.45 18.91 -1.78
C ARG A 106 -6.13 19.92 -2.71
N THR A 107 -7.30 19.59 -3.28
CA THR A 107 -7.90 20.40 -4.38
C THR A 107 -9.36 20.79 -4.16
N GLY A 108 -10.04 20.20 -3.17
CA GLY A 108 -11.47 20.35 -2.96
C GLY A 108 -12.35 19.56 -3.93
N VAL A 109 -11.77 18.84 -4.89
CA VAL A 109 -12.52 18.08 -5.92
C VAL A 109 -12.97 16.73 -5.38
N HIS A 110 -14.24 16.40 -5.59
CA HIS A 110 -14.79 15.09 -5.24
C HIS A 110 -14.78 14.18 -6.47
N LEU A 111 -14.28 12.95 -6.31
CA LEU A 111 -14.22 11.95 -7.38
C LEU A 111 -15.26 10.87 -7.15
N GLU A 112 -16.02 10.51 -8.19
CA GLU A 112 -16.84 9.30 -8.24
C GLU A 112 -16.43 8.44 -9.43
N VAL A 113 -16.54 7.12 -9.28
CA VAL A 113 -16.16 6.15 -10.32
C VAL A 113 -17.27 5.13 -10.50
N GLU A 114 -17.65 4.89 -11.75
CA GLU A 114 -18.65 3.90 -12.13
C GLU A 114 -18.13 3.05 -13.30
N PRO A 115 -18.47 1.76 -13.36
CA PRO A 115 -18.30 0.97 -14.58
C PRO A 115 -19.07 1.61 -15.72
N THR A 116 -18.40 1.80 -16.86
CA THR A 116 -19.03 2.32 -18.08
C THR A 116 -20.02 1.29 -18.64
N ASN A 117 -19.65 0.01 -18.60
CA ASN A 117 -20.46 -1.11 -19.08
C ASN A 117 -20.64 -2.18 -17.99
N PRO A 118 -21.46 -1.93 -16.95
CA PRO A 118 -21.59 -2.84 -15.81
C PRO A 118 -22.16 -4.21 -16.18
N THR A 119 -22.88 -4.33 -17.29
CA THR A 119 -23.47 -5.60 -17.78
C THR A 119 -22.43 -6.62 -18.23
N ARG A 120 -21.18 -6.20 -18.49
CA ARG A 120 -20.07 -7.09 -18.85
C ARG A 120 -19.36 -7.68 -17.62
N LEU A 121 -19.63 -7.15 -16.41
CA LEU A 121 -19.02 -7.64 -15.18
C LEU A 121 -19.63 -8.97 -14.76
N GLY A 122 -18.80 -9.97 -14.50
CA GLY A 122 -19.24 -11.31 -14.11
C GLY A 122 -19.75 -12.18 -15.26
N VAL A 123 -19.62 -11.72 -16.51
CA VAL A 123 -19.86 -12.50 -17.73
C VAL A 123 -18.56 -13.17 -18.15
N PRO A 124 -18.56 -14.45 -18.60
CA PRO A 124 -17.39 -15.10 -19.17
C PRO A 124 -16.81 -14.33 -20.36
N GLU A 125 -15.50 -14.42 -20.59
CA GLU A 125 -14.83 -13.71 -21.69
C GLU A 125 -15.43 -14.09 -23.05
N GLU A 126 -15.76 -15.37 -23.24
CA GLU A 126 -16.33 -15.92 -24.47
C GLU A 126 -17.72 -15.35 -24.81
N GLU A 127 -18.43 -14.85 -23.79
CA GLU A 127 -19.75 -14.22 -23.90
C GLU A 127 -19.67 -12.68 -23.96
N GLY A 128 -18.46 -12.14 -24.06
CA GLY A 128 -18.20 -10.69 -24.12
C GLY A 128 -17.86 -10.06 -22.77
N GLY A 129 -17.46 -10.85 -21.78
CA GLY A 129 -16.90 -10.38 -20.51
C GLY A 129 -15.58 -9.60 -20.65
N TYR A 130 -15.00 -9.21 -19.53
CA TYR A 130 -13.63 -8.68 -19.47
C TYR A 130 -12.66 -9.82 -19.17
N ALA A 131 -11.52 -9.85 -19.86
CA ALA A 131 -10.47 -10.86 -19.64
C ALA A 131 -9.73 -10.59 -18.31
N ALA A 132 -9.29 -9.35 -18.11
CA ALA A 132 -8.55 -8.92 -16.92
C ALA A 132 -9.27 -7.78 -16.16
N ALA A 133 -8.89 -7.60 -14.90
CA ALA A 133 -9.39 -6.49 -14.08
C ALA A 133 -8.98 -5.12 -14.61
N ASP A 134 -7.84 -5.05 -15.29
CA ASP A 134 -7.27 -3.84 -15.87
C ASP A 134 -8.05 -3.32 -17.08
N ASP A 135 -8.75 -4.21 -17.79
CA ASP A 135 -9.52 -3.91 -19.01
C ASP A 135 -10.89 -3.30 -18.72
N VAL A 136 -11.36 -3.37 -17.48
CA VAL A 136 -12.69 -2.90 -17.10
C VAL A 136 -12.81 -1.41 -17.39
N GLU A 137 -13.73 -1.04 -18.28
CA GLU A 137 -13.94 0.34 -18.69
C GLU A 137 -14.67 1.10 -17.58
N LEU A 138 -14.09 2.20 -17.13
CA LEU A 138 -14.63 3.05 -16.06
C LEU A 138 -14.85 4.47 -16.55
N THR A 139 -15.87 5.12 -15.99
CA THR A 139 -16.09 6.56 -16.12
C THR A 139 -15.83 7.20 -14.76
N VAL A 140 -14.84 8.09 -14.71
CA VAL A 140 -14.48 8.88 -13.53
C VAL A 140 -15.11 10.26 -13.65
N TYR A 141 -15.89 10.67 -12.65
CA TYR A 141 -16.52 11.98 -12.56
C TYR A 141 -15.80 12.85 -11.55
N LEU A 142 -15.52 14.10 -11.92
CA LEU A 142 -14.88 15.12 -11.08
C LEU A 142 -15.89 16.23 -10.81
N PHE A 143 -16.13 16.51 -9.53
CA PHE A 143 -17.05 17.54 -9.06
C PHE A 143 -16.27 18.62 -8.29
N GLY A 144 -16.21 19.85 -8.80
CA GLY A 144 -15.47 20.92 -8.14
C GLY A 144 -15.52 22.28 -8.85
N SER A 145 -14.65 23.19 -8.42
CA SER A 145 -14.42 24.46 -9.12
C SER A 145 -13.49 24.26 -10.32
N GLU A 146 -13.50 25.17 -11.29
CA GLU A 146 -12.66 25.06 -12.50
C GLU A 146 -11.16 24.98 -12.15
N ARG A 147 -10.71 25.85 -11.23
CA ARG A 147 -9.33 25.81 -10.69
C ARG A 147 -9.04 24.50 -9.94
N GLY A 148 -9.98 24.03 -9.13
CA GLY A 148 -9.84 22.77 -8.41
C GLY A 148 -9.66 21.60 -9.36
N ILE A 149 -10.47 21.53 -10.41
CA ILE A 149 -10.44 20.46 -11.42
C ILE A 149 -9.14 20.51 -12.24
N PHE A 150 -8.66 21.70 -12.61
CA PHE A 150 -7.37 21.85 -13.27
C PHE A 150 -6.21 21.29 -12.41
N ASN A 151 -6.14 21.70 -11.14
CA ASN A 151 -5.11 21.20 -10.21
C ASN A 151 -5.27 19.69 -9.95
N CYS A 152 -6.51 19.21 -9.82
CA CYS A 152 -6.79 17.80 -9.62
C CYS A 152 -6.34 16.96 -10.81
N ARG A 153 -6.56 17.43 -12.04
CA ARG A 153 -6.08 16.76 -13.25
C ARG A 153 -4.55 16.61 -13.25
N GLN A 154 -3.82 17.66 -12.89
CA GLN A 154 -2.35 17.59 -12.83
C GLN A 154 -1.86 16.57 -11.79
N LEU A 155 -2.48 16.55 -10.61
CA LEU A 155 -2.17 15.55 -9.58
C LEU A 155 -2.53 14.13 -10.04
N MET A 156 -3.68 13.96 -10.71
CA MET A 156 -4.10 12.68 -11.28
C MET A 156 -3.12 12.20 -12.35
N GLU A 157 -2.67 13.08 -13.26
CA GLU A 157 -1.67 12.74 -14.29
C GLU A 157 -0.36 12.26 -13.63
N THR A 158 0.07 12.92 -12.55
CA THR A 158 1.25 12.49 -11.79
C THR A 158 1.03 11.18 -11.02
N ALA A 159 -0.20 10.93 -10.57
CA ALA A 159 -0.57 9.69 -9.88
C ALA A 159 -0.56 8.48 -10.84
N LEU A 160 -0.77 8.68 -12.15
CA LEU A 160 -0.70 7.59 -13.14
C LEU A 160 0.69 6.97 -13.27
N ASP A 161 1.72 7.75 -12.97
CA ASP A 161 3.12 7.31 -12.99
C ASP A 161 3.54 6.60 -11.69
N GLN A 162 2.64 6.59 -10.72
CA GLN A 162 2.80 5.88 -9.46
C GLN A 162 1.95 4.61 -9.44
N ASN A 163 2.17 3.81 -8.41
CA ASN A 163 1.46 2.57 -8.19
C ASN A 163 0.93 2.58 -6.74
N PRO A 164 -0.33 3.01 -6.51
CA PRO A 164 -0.93 2.89 -5.18
C PRO A 164 -1.00 1.43 -4.78
N ALA A 165 -0.74 1.17 -3.51
CA ALA A 165 -0.78 -0.17 -2.98
C ALA A 165 -1.23 -0.20 -1.53
N TYR A 166 -1.76 -1.35 -1.14
CA TYR A 166 -1.72 -1.72 0.27
C TYR A 166 -0.30 -2.13 0.65
N VAL A 167 0.07 -1.84 1.89
CA VAL A 167 1.34 -2.29 2.49
C VAL A 167 1.05 -3.10 3.74
N ARG A 168 1.80 -4.17 3.95
CA ARG A 168 1.77 -4.98 5.17
C ARG A 168 3.17 -5.13 5.71
N LEU A 169 3.38 -4.73 6.95
CA LEU A 169 4.63 -4.90 7.68
C LEU A 169 4.42 -5.91 8.80
N ALA A 170 4.75 -7.17 8.51
CA ALA A 170 4.66 -8.22 9.50
C ALA A 170 5.84 -8.10 10.48
N VAL A 171 5.51 -7.70 11.70
CA VAL A 171 6.46 -7.64 12.80
C VAL A 171 6.47 -8.97 13.52
N PHE A 172 7.67 -9.51 13.74
CA PHE A 172 7.87 -10.74 14.50
C PHE A 172 8.89 -10.56 15.62
N ARG A 173 8.78 -11.40 16.65
CA ARG A 173 9.74 -11.46 17.76
C ARG A 173 10.14 -12.90 18.05
N ARG A 174 11.36 -13.09 18.54
CA ARG A 174 11.85 -14.39 19.04
C ARG A 174 11.59 -14.49 20.53
N ARG A 175 10.93 -15.57 20.96
CA ARG A 175 10.76 -15.91 22.37
C ARG A 175 12.11 -16.31 22.97
N PRO A 176 12.45 -15.84 24.18
CA PRO A 176 13.55 -16.40 24.93
C PRO A 176 13.29 -17.88 25.18
N GLY A 177 14.26 -18.74 24.89
CA GLY A 177 14.13 -20.19 25.10
C GLY A 177 13.73 -20.50 26.55
N LYS A 178 12.78 -21.42 26.73
CA LYS A 178 12.42 -21.93 28.07
C LYS A 178 13.64 -22.62 28.69
N GLY A 179 14.35 -21.94 29.60
CA GLY A 179 15.30 -22.56 30.52
C GLY A 179 16.79 -22.27 30.30
N VAL A 180 17.21 -21.01 30.09
CA VAL A 180 18.63 -20.64 30.29
C VAL A 180 18.91 -20.45 31.78
N SER A 181 18.91 -21.57 32.51
CA SER A 181 19.71 -21.75 33.71
C SER A 181 20.58 -22.97 33.46
N THR A 182 21.90 -22.78 33.57
CA THR A 182 22.98 -23.78 33.47
C THR A 182 23.33 -24.35 32.08
N SER A 183 24.47 -23.87 31.57
CA SER A 183 25.49 -24.59 30.79
C SER A 183 25.02 -25.72 29.85
N THR A 184 24.39 -25.36 28.74
CA THR A 184 24.62 -25.92 27.39
C THR A 184 23.62 -25.23 26.48
N ALA A 185 24.09 -24.30 25.64
CA ALA A 185 23.23 -23.59 24.71
C ALA A 185 22.71 -24.59 23.66
N ALA A 186 21.50 -25.13 23.88
CA ALA A 186 20.78 -25.84 22.85
C ALA A 186 20.44 -24.85 21.74
N VAL A 187 20.81 -25.18 20.50
CA VAL A 187 20.48 -24.41 19.30
C VAL A 187 18.96 -24.21 19.27
N PRO A 188 18.44 -22.97 19.19
CA PRO A 188 17.01 -22.71 19.10
C PRO A 188 16.43 -23.51 17.93
N ARG A 189 15.31 -24.21 18.14
CA ARG A 189 14.62 -24.84 17.01
C ARG A 189 14.02 -23.72 16.15
N PRO A 190 14.33 -23.67 14.84
CA PRO A 190 13.67 -22.74 13.93
C PRO A 190 12.14 -22.91 14.03
N GLN A 191 11.37 -21.83 13.91
CA GLN A 191 9.90 -21.75 13.98
C GLN A 191 9.20 -21.84 15.35
N GLU A 192 9.59 -22.71 16.28
CA GLU A 192 8.79 -22.94 17.52
C GLU A 192 8.74 -21.71 18.45
N ASP A 193 9.73 -20.82 18.33
CA ASP A 193 9.93 -19.67 19.21
C ASP A 193 9.60 -18.32 18.55
N VAL A 194 9.04 -18.28 17.34
CA VAL A 194 8.69 -17.01 16.67
C VAL A 194 7.20 -16.69 16.82
N GLU A 195 6.91 -15.43 17.15
CA GLU A 195 5.54 -14.89 17.18
C GLU A 195 5.41 -13.68 16.28
N TRP A 196 4.23 -13.53 15.70
CA TRP A 196 3.88 -12.46 14.78
C TRP A 196 2.79 -11.59 15.38
N LEU A 197 2.92 -10.27 15.21
CA LEU A 197 1.95 -9.30 15.67
C LEU A 197 0.76 -9.25 14.70
N LEU A 198 -0.46 -9.36 15.25
CA LEU A 198 -1.71 -9.30 14.50
C LEU A 198 -2.70 -8.33 15.14
N LEU A 199 -3.59 -7.79 14.29
CA LEU A 199 -4.69 -6.90 14.64
C LEU A 199 -6.00 -7.39 14.01
N ARG A 200 -7.12 -6.99 14.62
CA ARG A 200 -8.46 -7.18 14.03
C ARG A 200 -9.10 -5.83 13.72
N ARG A 201 -9.15 -5.48 12.43
CA ARG A 201 -9.79 -4.26 11.94
C ARG A 201 -11.28 -4.48 11.72
N ILE A 202 -12.11 -3.62 12.31
CA ILE A 202 -13.54 -3.51 12.07
C ILE A 202 -13.73 -2.69 10.80
N ASN A 203 -14.25 -3.33 9.75
CA ASN A 203 -14.51 -2.67 8.48
C ASN A 203 -15.84 -1.91 8.55
N ARG A 204 -15.94 -0.81 7.80
CA ARG A 204 -17.19 -0.05 7.67
C ARG A 204 -18.28 -0.88 6.98
N ASP A 205 -19.54 -0.54 7.25
CA ASP A 205 -20.68 -1.20 6.61
C ASP A 205 -20.68 -1.00 5.09
N LEU A 206 -20.29 0.20 4.62
CA LEU A 206 -20.03 0.45 3.21
C LEU A 206 -18.67 -0.13 2.82
N ARG A 207 -18.65 -1.44 2.60
CA ARG A 207 -17.48 -2.21 2.12
C ARG A 207 -17.87 -3.04 0.90
N PRO A 208 -16.92 -3.30 -0.01
CA PRO A 208 -17.07 -4.32 -1.04
C PRO A 208 -17.48 -5.69 -0.45
N PRO A 209 -18.23 -6.51 -1.20
CA PRO A 209 -18.82 -7.75 -0.70
C PRO A 209 -17.78 -8.82 -0.30
N ASP A 210 -16.59 -8.77 -0.87
CA ASP A 210 -15.47 -9.69 -0.65
C ASP A 210 -14.64 -9.40 0.61
N ILE A 211 -14.78 -8.21 1.20
CA ILE A 211 -14.08 -7.82 2.42
C ILE A 211 -14.98 -8.18 3.61
N PRO A 212 -14.59 -9.03 4.58
CA PRO A 212 -15.46 -9.43 5.70
C PRO A 212 -15.76 -8.26 6.66
N PRO A 213 -16.72 -8.39 7.60
CA PRO A 213 -16.97 -7.35 8.62
C PRO A 213 -15.75 -7.04 9.48
N ILE A 214 -14.98 -8.06 9.87
CA ILE A 214 -13.76 -7.91 10.67
C ILE A 214 -12.63 -8.63 9.95
N SER A 215 -11.48 -7.97 9.79
CA SER A 215 -10.30 -8.51 9.13
C SER A 215 -9.19 -8.79 10.14
N LEU A 216 -8.80 -10.06 10.28
CA LEU A 216 -7.55 -10.45 10.94
C LEU A 216 -6.37 -10.17 9.99
N LYS A 217 -5.47 -9.28 10.38
CA LYS A 217 -4.37 -8.78 9.54
C LYS A 217 -3.08 -8.55 10.33
N THR A 218 -1.95 -8.62 9.64
CA THR A 218 -0.70 -8.01 10.09
C THR A 218 -0.78 -6.48 9.97
N PRO A 219 0.05 -5.73 10.71
CA PRO A 219 0.08 -4.28 10.62
C PRO A 219 0.30 -3.77 9.20
N GLY A 220 -0.29 -2.62 8.88
CA GLY A 220 -0.02 -1.87 7.67
C GLY A 220 -1.29 -1.45 6.93
N LYS A 221 -1.25 -0.27 6.32
CA LYS A 221 -2.38 0.34 5.62
C LYS A 221 -2.12 0.37 4.12
N TRP A 222 -1.88 1.57 3.58
CA TRP A 222 -1.71 1.90 2.17
C TRP A 222 -0.69 3.03 2.01
N THR A 223 -0.17 3.20 0.79
CA THR A 223 0.68 4.34 0.42
C THR A 223 -0.13 5.62 0.25
N LEU A 224 0.41 6.77 0.61
CA LEU A 224 -0.08 8.10 0.22
C LEU A 224 0.46 8.49 -1.17
N LEU A 225 -0.07 9.55 -1.77
CA LEU A 225 0.51 10.10 -3.00
C LEU A 225 1.97 10.50 -2.74
N TYR A 226 2.86 10.10 -3.66
CA TYR A 226 4.31 10.31 -3.64
C TYR A 226 5.08 9.54 -2.57
N GLU A 227 4.42 8.65 -1.82
CA GLU A 227 5.05 7.89 -0.74
C GLU A 227 5.63 6.55 -1.24
N GLN A 228 6.84 6.22 -0.80
CA GLN A 228 7.47 4.94 -1.12
C GLN A 228 6.86 3.79 -0.31
N TYR A 229 6.84 2.58 -0.85
CA TYR A 229 6.24 1.42 -0.17
C TYR A 229 6.84 1.12 1.21
N LYS A 230 8.17 1.19 1.34
CA LYS A 230 8.86 0.91 2.61
C LYS A 230 8.54 2.00 3.66
N GLU A 231 8.50 3.26 3.23
CA GLU A 231 8.13 4.39 4.08
C GLU A 231 6.68 4.24 4.59
N ALA A 232 5.75 3.95 3.68
CA ALA A 232 4.36 3.68 4.02
C ALA A 232 4.21 2.50 4.99
N ALA A 233 4.97 1.41 4.77
CA ALA A 233 4.95 0.24 5.64
C ALA A 233 5.39 0.59 7.08
N ILE A 234 6.43 1.42 7.24
CA ILE A 234 6.94 1.86 8.54
C ILE A 234 5.97 2.84 9.21
N ARG A 235 5.51 3.87 8.50
CA ARG A 235 4.53 4.84 9.02
C ARG A 235 3.27 4.12 9.50
N THR A 236 2.73 3.23 8.67
CA THR A 236 1.45 2.57 8.96
C THR A 236 1.56 1.47 10.03
N LEU A 237 2.74 0.90 10.24
CA LEU A 237 3.03 0.09 11.44
C LEU A 237 2.87 0.92 12.70
N TRP A 238 3.50 2.10 12.76
CA TRP A 238 3.41 2.97 13.92
C TRP A 238 1.96 3.42 14.16
N GLU A 239 1.23 3.81 13.10
CA GLU A 239 -0.17 4.23 13.24
C GLU A 239 -1.09 3.14 13.80
N GLU A 240 -0.79 1.86 13.56
CA GLU A 240 -1.62 0.73 14.01
C GLU A 240 -1.14 0.10 15.33
N THR A 241 0.11 0.30 15.73
CA THR A 241 0.70 -0.44 16.86
C THR A 241 1.50 0.41 17.85
N GLY A 242 1.90 1.62 17.45
CA GLY A 242 2.85 2.47 18.17
C GLY A 242 4.30 2.01 18.10
N ILE A 243 4.61 0.93 17.37
CA ILE A 243 5.97 0.40 17.23
C ILE A 243 6.74 1.21 16.19
N THR A 244 7.97 1.60 16.54
CA THR A 244 8.93 2.21 15.62
C THR A 244 9.97 1.18 15.21
N VAL A 245 10.28 1.12 13.92
CA VAL A 245 11.35 0.26 13.37
C VAL A 245 12.25 1.07 12.44
N GLU A 246 13.52 0.73 12.39
CA GLU A 246 14.48 1.34 11.48
C GLU A 246 14.33 0.77 10.06
N ALA A 247 14.43 1.62 9.04
CA ALA A 247 14.26 1.22 7.64
C ALA A 247 15.29 0.17 7.17
N GLY A 248 16.46 0.11 7.78
CA GLY A 248 17.49 -0.89 7.51
C GLY A 248 17.10 -2.32 7.92
N ASN A 249 16.16 -2.45 8.85
CA ASN A 249 15.66 -3.73 9.37
C ASN A 249 14.31 -4.14 8.76
N VAL A 250 13.86 -3.42 7.72
CA VAL A 250 12.62 -3.68 6.99
C VAL A 250 12.93 -4.25 5.62
N TYR A 251 12.49 -5.49 5.39
CA TYR A 251 12.81 -6.27 4.19
C TYR A 251 11.54 -6.53 3.37
N PRO A 252 11.52 -6.23 2.06
CA PRO A 252 10.43 -6.62 1.17
C PRO A 252 10.43 -8.15 0.98
N THR A 253 9.24 -8.75 0.88
CA THR A 253 9.09 -10.21 0.84
C THR A 253 8.27 -10.70 -0.34
N ALA A 254 7.14 -10.07 -0.64
CA ALA A 254 6.24 -10.48 -1.70
C ALA A 254 5.41 -9.30 -2.21
N VAL A 255 4.88 -9.43 -3.42
CA VAL A 255 3.82 -8.58 -3.97
C VAL A 255 2.72 -9.51 -4.46
N LEU A 256 1.49 -9.31 -3.98
CA LEU A 256 0.34 -10.07 -4.46
C LEU A 256 -0.64 -9.16 -5.18
N CYS A 257 -1.01 -9.58 -6.39
CA CYS A 257 -2.00 -8.93 -7.23
C CYS A 257 -3.16 -9.91 -7.46
N GLN A 258 -4.39 -9.42 -7.47
CA GLN A 258 -5.57 -10.21 -7.81
C GLN A 258 -6.20 -9.60 -9.05
N ASP A 259 -6.36 -10.40 -10.09
CA ASP A 259 -6.78 -9.93 -11.42
C ASP A 259 -8.23 -10.28 -11.79
N ASN A 260 -9.08 -10.48 -10.79
CA ASN A 260 -10.50 -10.79 -11.06
C ASN A 260 -11.25 -9.52 -11.52
N PRO A 261 -11.87 -9.49 -12.71
CA PRO A 261 -12.55 -8.31 -13.22
C PRO A 261 -13.70 -7.78 -12.36
N ILE A 262 -14.35 -8.65 -11.59
CA ILE A 262 -15.39 -8.26 -10.64
C ILE A 262 -14.84 -7.30 -9.58
N TYR A 263 -13.55 -7.41 -9.25
CA TYR A 263 -12.87 -6.64 -8.22
C TYR A 263 -11.87 -5.63 -8.82
N TYR A 264 -12.25 -4.97 -9.91
CA TYR A 264 -11.43 -4.02 -10.68
C TYR A 264 -10.82 -2.84 -9.89
N TRP A 265 -11.32 -2.58 -8.68
CA TRP A 265 -10.78 -1.56 -7.77
C TRP A 265 -9.58 -2.04 -6.94
N ARG A 266 -9.29 -3.35 -6.94
CA ARG A 266 -8.19 -3.91 -6.15
C ARG A 266 -6.86 -3.39 -6.64
N VAL A 267 -5.99 -3.12 -5.68
CA VAL A 267 -4.60 -2.69 -5.91
C VAL A 267 -3.65 -3.76 -5.38
N PRO A 268 -2.38 -3.76 -5.82
CA PRO A 268 -1.36 -4.66 -5.28
C PRO A 268 -1.21 -4.54 -3.76
N VAL A 269 -0.79 -5.62 -3.13
CA VAL A 269 -0.39 -5.63 -1.72
C VAL A 269 1.10 -5.93 -1.64
N HIS A 270 1.89 -4.97 -1.16
CA HIS A 270 3.31 -5.14 -0.91
C HIS A 270 3.52 -5.61 0.53
N TYR A 271 4.24 -6.73 0.67
CA TYR A 271 4.54 -7.33 1.95
C TYR A 271 5.99 -7.06 2.35
N PHE A 272 6.16 -6.79 3.63
CA PHE A 272 7.42 -6.54 4.29
C PHE A 272 7.46 -7.29 5.61
N LEU A 273 8.67 -7.50 6.13
CA LEU A 273 8.88 -8.02 7.47
C LEU A 273 9.94 -7.22 8.22
N ALA A 274 9.85 -7.26 9.55
CA ALA A 274 10.84 -6.71 10.46
C ALA A 274 10.88 -7.52 11.77
N GLU A 275 12.09 -7.73 12.29
CA GLU A 275 12.30 -8.28 13.62
C GLU A 275 12.23 -7.16 14.66
N VAL A 276 11.60 -7.44 15.81
CA VAL A 276 11.59 -6.55 16.97
C VAL A 276 12.04 -7.29 18.25
N PRO A 277 12.55 -6.55 19.26
CA PRO A 277 12.86 -7.12 20.56
C PRO A 277 11.65 -7.82 21.19
N TYR A 278 11.90 -8.85 21.99
CA TYR A 278 10.82 -9.63 22.60
C TYR A 278 9.92 -8.79 23.53
N ASP A 279 10.54 -7.87 24.25
CA ASP A 279 9.95 -6.95 25.22
C ASP A 279 9.54 -5.59 24.61
N VAL A 280 9.41 -5.51 23.27
CA VAL A 280 8.91 -4.31 22.60
C VAL A 280 7.55 -3.90 23.18
N GLN A 281 7.42 -2.61 23.51
CA GLN A 281 6.17 -2.06 23.98
C GLN A 281 5.20 -1.90 22.80
N VAL A 282 4.05 -2.56 22.87
CA VAL A 282 2.96 -2.39 21.91
C VAL A 282 1.95 -1.44 22.54
N LEU A 283 1.68 -0.31 21.89
CA LEU A 283 0.75 0.71 22.39
C LEU A 283 -0.66 0.56 21.81
N GLY A 284 -0.81 -0.27 20.77
CA GLY A 284 -2.05 -0.38 20.00
C GLY A 284 -2.23 0.73 18.97
N PRO A 285 -3.42 0.85 18.35
CA PRO A 285 -3.68 1.84 17.30
C PRO A 285 -3.54 3.28 17.78
N GLN A 286 -2.60 4.01 17.17
CA GLN A 286 -2.40 5.45 17.41
C GLN A 286 -3.34 6.31 16.55
N VAL A 287 -3.78 5.77 15.41
CA VAL A 287 -4.71 6.43 14.49
C VAL A 287 -5.92 5.53 14.22
N GLY A 288 -7.11 6.01 14.57
CA GLY A 288 -8.36 5.33 14.29
C GLY A 288 -8.67 4.18 15.26
N LEU A 289 -8.48 4.38 16.57
CA LEU A 289 -8.71 3.38 17.61
C LEU A 289 -10.04 2.62 17.46
N ASN A 290 -11.13 3.35 17.21
CA ASN A 290 -12.48 2.78 17.05
C ASN A 290 -12.67 1.90 15.81
N THR A 291 -11.67 1.80 14.93
CA THR A 291 -11.68 0.90 13.76
C THR A 291 -11.01 -0.44 14.05
N TYR A 292 -10.55 -0.67 15.27
CA TYR A 292 -9.95 -1.92 15.73
C TYR A 292 -10.71 -2.49 16.92
N MET A 293 -10.72 -3.82 17.04
CA MET A 293 -11.27 -4.47 18.21
C MET A 293 -10.41 -4.16 19.44
N HIS A 294 -11.02 -3.55 20.45
CA HIS A 294 -10.42 -3.24 21.75
C HIS A 294 -11.53 -3.29 22.82
N HIS A 295 -11.16 -3.44 24.10
CA HIS A 295 -12.04 -3.55 25.27
C HIS A 295 -13.24 -4.52 25.11
N TRP A 296 -13.02 -5.69 24.49
CA TRP A 296 -14.05 -6.72 24.38
C TRP A 296 -14.22 -7.52 25.69
N ASP A 297 -15.37 -8.16 25.85
CA ASP A 297 -15.58 -9.17 26.90
C ASP A 297 -14.94 -10.49 26.48
N SER A 298 -13.84 -10.86 27.15
CA SER A 298 -13.11 -12.09 26.88
C SER A 298 -13.90 -13.37 27.22
N SER A 299 -14.80 -13.32 28.19
CA SER A 299 -15.64 -14.48 28.55
C SER A 299 -16.68 -14.76 27.48
N LEU A 300 -17.28 -13.70 26.95
CA LEU A 300 -18.21 -13.78 25.83
C LEU A 300 -17.51 -14.23 24.54
N LEU A 301 -16.38 -13.62 24.21
CA LEU A 301 -15.68 -13.87 22.96
C LEU A 301 -15.11 -15.31 22.88
N ARG A 302 -14.72 -15.90 24.01
CA ARG A 302 -14.31 -17.32 24.10
C ARG A 302 -15.43 -18.31 23.78
N GLN A 303 -16.70 -17.90 23.91
CA GLN A 303 -17.86 -18.74 23.59
C GLN A 303 -18.33 -18.56 22.14
N SER A 304 -17.70 -17.64 21.39
CA SER A 304 -18.05 -17.42 19.98
C SER A 304 -17.85 -18.69 19.15
N PRO A 305 -18.75 -18.99 18.19
CA PRO A 305 -18.58 -20.10 17.27
C PRO A 305 -17.38 -19.92 16.32
N ASP A 306 -16.92 -18.69 16.08
CA ASP A 306 -15.77 -18.41 15.21
C ASP A 306 -14.43 -18.78 15.91
N PRO A 307 -13.60 -19.67 15.33
CA PRO A 307 -12.26 -19.95 15.83
C PRO A 307 -11.38 -18.71 16.02
N ILE A 308 -11.50 -17.71 15.16
CA ILE A 308 -10.72 -16.46 15.25
C ILE A 308 -11.07 -15.72 16.54
N ASP A 309 -12.35 -15.61 16.87
CA ASP A 309 -12.81 -14.96 18.10
C ASP A 309 -12.25 -15.65 19.35
N ARG A 310 -12.30 -16.99 19.39
CA ARG A 310 -11.78 -17.75 20.52
C ARG A 310 -10.28 -17.59 20.69
N ALA A 311 -9.52 -17.65 19.59
CA ALA A 311 -8.07 -17.44 19.61
C ALA A 311 -7.72 -15.99 20.01
N TRP A 312 -8.49 -15.02 19.52
CA TRP A 312 -8.33 -13.61 19.88
C TRP A 312 -8.54 -13.38 21.37
N ALA A 313 -9.61 -13.94 21.95
CA ALA A 313 -9.91 -13.84 23.38
C ALA A 313 -8.90 -14.58 24.30
N GLN A 314 -8.05 -15.44 23.73
CA GLN A 314 -7.01 -16.17 24.44
C GLN A 314 -5.66 -15.44 24.42
N LEU A 315 -5.32 -14.81 23.30
CA LEU A 315 -3.95 -14.32 23.03
C LEU A 315 -3.84 -12.80 22.92
N ALA A 316 -4.92 -12.12 22.53
CA ALA A 316 -4.91 -10.69 22.33
C ALA A 316 -5.07 -9.95 23.66
N ASP A 317 -4.42 -8.80 23.75
CA ASP A 317 -4.61 -7.87 24.85
C ASP A 317 -5.80 -6.93 24.53
N PRO A 318 -6.87 -6.92 25.36
CA PRO A 318 -8.03 -6.05 25.16
C PRO A 318 -7.70 -4.56 25.14
N GLU A 319 -6.65 -4.13 25.83
CA GLU A 319 -6.30 -2.70 25.92
C GLU A 319 -5.64 -2.21 24.64
N THR A 320 -4.72 -3.00 24.08
CA THR A 320 -4.00 -2.63 22.85
C THR A 320 -4.68 -3.09 21.57
N GLY A 321 -5.56 -4.09 21.63
CA GLY A 321 -6.18 -4.68 20.44
C GLY A 321 -5.20 -5.45 19.55
N CYS A 322 -4.10 -5.93 20.12
CA CYS A 322 -3.02 -6.62 19.44
C CYS A 322 -2.79 -8.02 20.02
N ALA A 323 -2.35 -8.96 19.18
CA ALA A 323 -2.01 -10.32 19.60
C ALA A 323 -0.68 -10.77 19.02
N TRP A 324 0.08 -11.51 19.82
CA TRP A 324 1.24 -12.27 19.35
C TRP A 324 0.81 -13.72 19.07
N MET A 325 0.86 -14.14 17.80
CA MET A 325 0.43 -15.48 17.39
C MET A 325 1.54 -16.23 16.67
N LYS A 326 1.58 -17.56 16.83
CA LYS A 326 2.54 -18.42 16.13
C LYS A 326 2.08 -18.73 14.70
N GLN A 327 3.02 -18.86 13.78
CA GLN A 327 2.74 -19.13 12.35
C GLN A 327 1.73 -20.28 12.12
N PRO A 328 1.85 -21.47 12.72
CA PRO A 328 0.91 -22.57 12.45
C PRO A 328 -0.54 -22.23 12.79
N MET A 329 -0.75 -21.44 13.85
CA MET A 329 -2.09 -20.96 14.24
C MET A 329 -2.62 -19.93 13.24
N ILE A 330 -1.76 -19.03 12.75
CA ILE A 330 -2.16 -18.03 11.75
C ILE A 330 -2.57 -18.72 10.45
N ASP A 331 -1.77 -19.69 9.99
CA ASP A 331 -2.08 -20.46 8.79
C ASP A 331 -3.39 -21.25 8.95
N GLU A 332 -3.64 -21.83 10.14
CA GLU A 332 -4.91 -22.51 10.43
C GLU A 332 -6.12 -21.57 10.43
N LEU A 333 -6.02 -20.42 11.09
CA LEU A 333 -7.10 -19.42 11.16
C LEU A 333 -7.40 -18.79 9.79
N GLN A 334 -6.39 -18.65 8.93
CA GLN A 334 -6.54 -18.07 7.60
C GLN A 334 -6.94 -19.09 6.53
N ARG A 335 -6.74 -20.40 6.77
CA ARG A 335 -7.01 -21.48 5.80
C ARG A 335 -8.39 -21.39 5.13
N PRO A 336 -9.50 -21.14 5.85
CA PRO A 336 -10.83 -21.08 5.24
C PRO A 336 -11.02 -19.93 4.24
N LEU A 337 -10.27 -18.83 4.39
CA LEU A 337 -10.42 -17.60 3.59
C LEU A 337 -9.28 -17.37 2.60
N ARG A 338 -8.14 -18.02 2.79
CA ARG A 338 -6.88 -17.74 2.08
C ARG A 338 -6.16 -18.97 1.57
N GLY A 339 -6.62 -20.18 1.90
CA GLY A 339 -5.95 -21.43 1.53
C GLY A 339 -4.74 -21.74 2.40
N GLU A 340 -3.93 -22.70 1.97
CA GLU A 340 -2.75 -23.16 2.71
C GLU A 340 -1.58 -22.17 2.60
N ASN A 341 -0.58 -22.33 3.49
CA ASN A 341 0.70 -21.60 3.45
C ASN A 341 0.57 -20.05 3.48
N TYR A 342 -0.45 -19.52 4.16
CA TYR A 342 -0.74 -18.08 4.21
C TYR A 342 0.49 -17.21 4.54
N MET A 343 1.25 -17.58 5.57
CA MET A 343 2.44 -16.86 6.01
C MET A 343 3.62 -17.02 5.05
N ALA A 344 3.87 -18.24 4.56
CA ALA A 344 5.02 -18.51 3.69
C ALA A 344 4.92 -17.79 2.34
N THR A 345 3.73 -17.75 1.72
CA THR A 345 3.50 -17.02 0.47
C THR A 345 3.74 -15.51 0.60
N ARG A 346 3.61 -14.94 1.81
CA ARG A 346 3.64 -13.48 2.03
C ARG A 346 4.92 -12.98 2.69
N TYR A 347 5.49 -13.74 3.62
CA TYR A 347 6.51 -13.27 4.55
C TYR A 347 7.77 -14.13 4.56
N THR A 348 8.01 -14.93 3.52
CA THR A 348 9.32 -15.59 3.38
C THR A 348 10.40 -14.53 3.17
N PRO A 349 11.44 -14.46 4.02
CA PRO A 349 12.42 -13.40 3.94
C PRO A 349 13.37 -13.57 2.75
N PRO A 350 13.84 -12.47 2.14
CA PRO A 350 14.81 -12.55 1.07
C PRO A 350 16.18 -13.03 1.62
N PRO A 351 17.00 -13.75 0.83
CA PRO A 351 18.27 -14.33 1.31
C PRO A 351 19.21 -13.33 1.97
N TYR A 352 19.29 -12.10 1.44
CA TYR A 352 20.18 -11.05 1.95
C TYR A 352 19.79 -10.50 3.33
N SER A 353 18.55 -10.73 3.79
CA SER A 353 18.12 -10.35 5.14
C SER A 353 18.73 -11.22 6.23
N GLN A 354 19.25 -12.41 5.85
CA GLN A 354 19.74 -13.43 6.77
C GLN A 354 18.66 -13.97 7.73
N LEU A 355 17.35 -13.69 7.53
CA LEU A 355 16.29 -14.11 8.46
C LEU A 355 15.72 -15.51 8.18
N ASN A 356 16.11 -16.15 7.06
CA ASN A 356 15.62 -17.49 6.68
C ASN A 356 15.90 -18.55 7.75
N HIS A 357 17.06 -18.51 8.40
CA HIS A 357 17.40 -19.48 9.46
C HIS A 357 16.52 -19.34 10.72
N ALA A 358 16.02 -18.13 10.98
CA ALA A 358 15.19 -17.82 12.15
C ALA A 358 13.72 -18.17 11.90
N LEU A 359 13.22 -17.81 10.72
CA LEU A 359 11.81 -17.97 10.36
C LEU A 359 11.49 -19.35 9.78
N GLY A 360 12.44 -20.01 9.12
CA GLY A 360 12.24 -21.33 8.53
C GLY A 360 11.12 -21.42 7.51
N LEU A 361 10.70 -20.31 6.90
CA LEU A 361 9.66 -20.28 5.87
C LEU A 361 10.25 -20.72 4.52
N ALA A 362 9.50 -21.54 3.77
CA ALA A 362 9.85 -21.93 2.41
C ALA A 362 8.66 -21.61 1.49
N VAL A 363 8.93 -20.89 0.39
CA VAL A 363 7.90 -20.59 -0.62
C VAL A 363 7.51 -21.89 -1.33
N PRO A 364 6.20 -22.21 -1.46
CA PRO A 364 5.75 -23.35 -2.27
C PRO A 364 6.21 -23.21 -3.72
N ALA A 365 6.61 -24.32 -4.36
CA ALA A 365 7.17 -24.32 -5.71
C ALA A 365 6.26 -23.67 -6.78
N GLU A 366 4.94 -23.73 -6.60
CA GLU A 366 3.96 -23.12 -7.51
C GLU A 366 3.96 -21.58 -7.44
N ALA A 367 4.14 -20.98 -6.25
CA ALA A 367 4.19 -19.53 -6.07
C ALA A 367 5.52 -18.91 -6.52
N ALA A 368 6.59 -19.71 -6.60
CA ALA A 368 7.89 -19.27 -7.13
C ALA A 368 7.84 -19.05 -8.67
N GLY A 369 6.95 -19.76 -9.37
CA GLY A 369 6.76 -19.59 -10.82
C GLY A 369 6.06 -18.28 -11.20
N GLU A 370 5.06 -17.85 -10.41
CA GLU A 370 4.31 -16.60 -10.65
C GLU A 370 5.15 -15.35 -10.35
N ALA A 371 6.03 -15.39 -9.33
CA ALA A 371 6.93 -14.28 -9.01
C ALA A 371 7.95 -13.99 -10.13
N SER A 372 8.44 -15.03 -10.81
CA SER A 372 9.33 -14.90 -11.97
C SER A 372 8.64 -14.28 -13.19
N ALA A 373 7.35 -14.59 -13.39
CA ALA A 373 6.55 -14.05 -14.49
C ALA A 373 6.20 -12.56 -14.29
N ALA A 374 5.94 -12.14 -13.05
CA ALA A 374 5.69 -10.74 -12.70
C ALA A 374 6.93 -9.85 -12.85
N ASP A 375 8.12 -10.33 -12.46
CA ASP A 375 9.38 -9.60 -12.67
C ASP A 375 9.73 -9.48 -14.16
N SER A 376 9.42 -10.51 -14.95
CA SER A 376 9.63 -10.49 -16.41
C SER A 376 8.69 -9.53 -17.14
N ALA A 377 7.44 -9.39 -16.69
CA ALA A 377 6.47 -8.45 -17.25
C ALA A 377 6.81 -6.98 -16.93
N LEU A 378 7.35 -6.70 -15.74
CA LEU A 378 7.86 -5.36 -15.40
C LEU A 378 9.15 -5.01 -16.17
N SER A 379 10.04 -5.99 -16.38
CA SER A 379 11.31 -5.76 -17.09
C SER A 379 11.09 -5.53 -18.60
N ALA A 380 10.10 -6.20 -19.21
CA ALA A 380 9.74 -5.98 -20.62
C ALA A 380 9.10 -4.60 -20.90
N ALA A 381 8.46 -3.99 -19.91
CA ALA A 381 7.89 -2.64 -20.04
C ALA A 381 8.96 -1.53 -20.01
N THR A 382 10.16 -1.81 -19.51
CA THR A 382 11.28 -0.85 -19.41
C THR A 382 12.26 -0.86 -20.59
N THR A 383 12.12 -1.76 -21.57
CA THR A 383 13.08 -1.90 -22.69
C THR A 383 12.53 -1.44 -24.04
N ALA A 384 11.36 -0.82 -24.08
CA ALA A 384 10.70 -0.40 -25.32
C ALA A 384 10.71 1.13 -25.54
N GLU A 385 11.81 1.83 -25.23
CA GLU A 385 12.11 3.15 -25.79
C GLU A 385 13.63 3.30 -25.98
N GLY A 386 14.09 3.27 -27.23
CA GLY A 386 15.50 3.52 -27.57
C GLY A 386 15.97 2.80 -28.83
N GLY A 387 15.44 3.19 -29.99
CA GLY A 387 15.93 2.71 -31.29
C GLY A 387 15.71 3.76 -32.36
N GLU A 388 16.55 4.79 -32.39
CA GLU A 388 16.68 5.68 -33.56
C GLU A 388 17.51 5.01 -34.65
N ALA A 389 17.06 5.23 -35.88
CA ALA A 389 17.58 4.69 -37.13
C ALA A 389 18.93 5.31 -37.54
N GLN A 390 19.75 4.52 -38.23
CA GLN A 390 20.67 5.08 -39.22
C GLN A 390 20.85 4.09 -40.38
N ASP A 391 20.33 4.49 -41.55
CA ASP A 391 20.64 3.95 -42.86
C ASP A 391 22.11 4.24 -43.23
N ASP A 392 22.79 3.29 -43.86
CA ASP A 392 23.57 3.58 -45.07
C ASP A 392 23.90 2.29 -45.86
N VAL A 393 23.76 2.41 -47.17
CA VAL A 393 23.84 1.39 -48.22
C VAL A 393 25.27 1.28 -48.79
N LYS A 394 25.75 0.06 -49.08
CA LYS A 394 26.47 -0.25 -50.35
C LYS A 394 26.72 -1.74 -50.64
N GLU A 395 26.46 -2.06 -51.92
CA GLU A 395 26.79 -3.24 -52.74
C GLU A 395 28.30 -3.64 -52.66
N ASP A 396 28.80 -4.83 -53.01
CA ASP A 396 28.49 -5.73 -54.12
C ASP A 396 29.22 -7.09 -53.96
N ASP A 397 28.74 -8.09 -54.73
CA ASP A 397 29.46 -9.21 -55.37
C ASP A 397 30.01 -10.45 -54.60
N ALA A 398 29.36 -11.59 -54.91
CA ALA A 398 29.90 -12.72 -55.68
C ALA A 398 29.94 -14.13 -55.01
N ALA A 399 29.31 -15.04 -55.76
CA ALA A 399 29.61 -16.47 -55.95
C ALA A 399 29.10 -17.52 -54.92
N ALA A 400 27.96 -18.13 -55.29
CA ALA A 400 27.62 -19.55 -55.08
C ALA A 400 28.59 -20.47 -55.88
N PRO A 401 28.53 -21.83 -55.86
CA PRO A 401 27.48 -22.77 -55.40
C PRO A 401 28.05 -23.91 -54.51
N SER A 402 27.40 -24.99 -54.08
CA SER A 402 26.44 -25.95 -54.67
C SER A 402 25.94 -26.85 -53.51
N ALA A 403 24.64 -27.06 -53.31
CA ALA A 403 23.78 -28.11 -53.90
C ALA A 403 24.18 -29.55 -53.53
N ASP A 404 23.34 -30.19 -52.70
CA ASP A 404 22.89 -31.59 -52.75
C ASP A 404 21.66 -31.66 -51.81
N ALA A 405 20.42 -31.81 -52.31
CA ALA A 405 19.76 -33.08 -52.69
C ALA A 405 19.59 -34.01 -51.48
N ASP A 406 18.44 -34.61 -51.17
CA ASP A 406 17.14 -34.65 -51.81
C ASP A 406 16.14 -35.20 -50.77
N ALA A 407 14.88 -34.88 -50.93
CA ALA A 407 13.79 -35.44 -50.14
C ALA A 407 13.47 -36.88 -50.59
N SER A 408 13.17 -37.77 -49.65
CA SER A 408 12.29 -38.91 -49.93
C SER A 408 11.48 -39.30 -48.69
N SER A 409 10.18 -39.08 -48.80
CA SER A 409 9.14 -39.63 -47.95
C SER A 409 8.93 -41.12 -48.24
N SER A 410 8.60 -41.94 -47.23
CA SER A 410 7.29 -42.61 -47.13
C SER A 410 7.30 -43.75 -46.10
N ASN A 411 6.46 -43.58 -45.09
CA ASN A 411 5.42 -44.50 -44.60
C ASN A 411 5.63 -46.01 -44.38
N ASP A 412 4.99 -46.42 -43.28
CA ASP A 412 4.31 -47.69 -42.97
C ASP A 412 5.09 -48.86 -42.33
N LYS A 413 4.99 -48.89 -40.98
CA LYS A 413 4.45 -49.96 -40.06
C LYS A 413 4.39 -51.43 -40.54
N PRO A 414 4.14 -52.42 -39.64
CA PRO A 414 4.54 -52.62 -38.23
C PRO A 414 5.03 -54.08 -37.97
N SER A 415 5.11 -54.47 -36.69
CA SER A 415 4.94 -55.84 -36.11
C SER A 415 6.19 -56.48 -35.52
N SER A 416 6.31 -56.44 -34.19
CA SER A 416 6.43 -57.58 -33.24
C SER A 416 7.17 -57.17 -31.98
#